data_AF-A0AAD8MH53-F1
#
_entry.id   AF-A0AAD8MH53-F1
#
_cell.length_a   1.000
_cell.length_b   1.000
_cell.length_c   1.000
_cell.angle_alpha   90.00
_cell.angle_beta   90.00
_cell.angle_gamma   90.00
#
_symmetry.space_group_name_H-M   'P 1'
#
loop_
_entity.id
_entity.type
_entity.pdbx_description
1 polymer ?
#
loop_
_entity_poly.entity_id
_entity_poly.type
_entity_poly.pdbx_seq_one_letter_code
_entity_poly.pdbx_strand_id
1 'polypeptide(L)'
;MVGQGMADNPMNALIIPSKEPLEISPPQTVGITQFGSYVEALSGIIESRRLVEVCTGNENSDTEQFCKDTVMSIWHYHGGCHVNKVVDHDYKVLRVDALRVIDGSTFSFDSPGTNPQATVMMLGRYIGQRILQER
;
A
#
# COMPACT_ATOMS: atom_id res chain seq x y z
N MET A 1 3.25 -23.30 -9.72
CA MET A 1 3.82 -21.94 -9.89
C MET A 1 3.53 -21.15 -8.62
N VAL A 2 4.47 -20.37 -8.08
CA VAL A 2 4.17 -19.44 -6.96
C VAL A 2 3.35 -18.28 -7.50
N GLY A 3 2.31 -17.86 -6.79
CA GLY A 3 1.56 -16.65 -7.17
C GLY A 3 0.48 -16.84 -8.23
N GLN A 4 0.17 -18.07 -8.65
CA GLN A 4 -0.88 -18.31 -9.63
C GLN A 4 -2.24 -17.80 -9.10
N GLY A 5 -2.84 -16.86 -9.82
CA GLY A 5 -4.12 -16.22 -9.46
C GLY A 5 -4.01 -15.13 -8.40
N MET A 6 -2.80 -14.80 -7.92
CA MET A 6 -2.56 -13.69 -7.01
C MET A 6 -2.31 -12.43 -7.83
N ALA A 7 -3.01 -11.34 -7.48
CA ALA A 7 -2.82 -10.04 -8.09
C ALA A 7 -2.99 -8.96 -7.03
N ASP A 8 -2.17 -7.92 -7.13
CA ASP A 8 -2.39 -6.69 -6.39
C ASP A 8 -3.63 -5.98 -6.96
N ASN A 9 -4.54 -5.52 -6.10
CA ASN A 9 -5.75 -4.83 -6.54
C ASN A 9 -5.40 -3.38 -6.95
N PRO A 10 -5.76 -2.92 -8.16
CA PRO A 10 -5.69 -1.51 -8.49
C PRO A 10 -6.64 -0.72 -7.57
N MET A 11 -6.12 0.24 -6.81
CA MET A 11 -6.91 1.09 -5.92
C MET A 11 -7.34 2.35 -6.66
N ASN A 12 -8.64 2.49 -6.91
CA ASN A 12 -9.27 3.76 -7.26
C ASN A 12 -9.97 4.29 -6.01
N ALA A 13 -9.78 5.57 -5.69
CA ALA A 13 -10.42 6.22 -4.56
C ALA A 13 -11.52 7.18 -5.03
N LEU A 14 -12.69 7.12 -4.39
CA LEU A 14 -13.76 8.11 -4.52
C LEU A 14 -13.96 8.78 -3.17
N ILE A 15 -13.73 10.09 -3.12
CA ILE A 15 -13.93 10.88 -1.90
C ILE A 15 -15.32 11.51 -1.96
N ILE A 16 -16.15 11.22 -0.96
CA ILE A 16 -17.49 11.81 -0.82
C ILE A 16 -17.49 12.71 0.43
N PRO A 17 -17.52 14.04 0.28
CA PRO A 17 -17.59 14.94 1.42
C PRO A 17 -18.98 14.87 2.08
N SER A 18 -19.02 14.86 3.42
CA SER A 18 -20.27 14.93 4.20
C SER A 18 -20.44 16.32 4.81
N LYS A 19 -21.68 16.82 4.78
CA LYS A 19 -22.07 18.09 5.46
C LYS A 19 -22.25 17.90 6.96
N GLU A 20 -22.57 16.68 7.39
CA GLU A 20 -22.75 16.32 8.79
C GLU A 20 -21.58 15.46 9.28
N PRO A 21 -21.16 15.60 10.55
CA PRO A 21 -20.12 14.74 11.11
C PRO A 21 -20.51 13.27 10.98
N LEU A 22 -19.61 12.48 10.38
CA LEU A 22 -19.73 11.02 10.32
C LEU A 22 -18.97 10.39 11.48
N GLU A 23 -19.42 9.21 11.91
CA GLU A 23 -18.60 8.34 12.76
C GLU A 23 -17.30 8.00 12.04
N ILE A 24 -16.16 8.14 12.72
CA ILE A 24 -14.84 7.84 12.17
C ILE A 24 -14.64 6.32 12.18
N SER A 25 -14.23 5.75 11.05
CA SER A 25 -14.00 4.31 10.93
C SER A 25 -12.66 4.01 10.25
N PRO A 26 -11.96 2.95 10.66
CA PRO A 26 -10.84 2.43 9.88
C PRO A 26 -11.33 1.90 8.52
N PRO A 27 -10.41 1.64 7.57
CA PRO A 27 -10.73 0.91 6.36
C PRO A 27 -11.35 -0.46 6.67
N GLN A 28 -12.46 -0.75 6.00
CA GLN A 28 -13.18 -2.02 6.11
C GLN A 28 -13.81 -2.40 4.78
N THR A 29 -13.95 -3.71 4.52
CA THR A 29 -14.69 -4.20 3.36
C THR A 29 -16.18 -3.95 3.54
N VAL A 30 -16.77 -3.17 2.64
CA VAL A 30 -18.21 -2.88 2.61
C VAL A 30 -18.96 -3.60 1.49
N GLY A 31 -18.23 -4.24 0.57
CA GLY A 31 -18.84 -5.03 -0.50
C GLY A 31 -17.81 -5.81 -1.30
N ILE A 32 -18.30 -6.84 -2.00
CA ILE A 32 -17.54 -7.63 -2.96
C ILE A 32 -18.36 -7.68 -4.25
N THR A 33 -17.76 -7.29 -5.37
CA THR A 33 -18.43 -7.32 -6.68
C THR A 33 -18.56 -8.76 -7.18
N GLN A 34 -19.49 -9.01 -8.12
CA GLN A 34 -19.65 -10.35 -8.72
C GLN A 34 -18.40 -10.85 -9.46
N PHE A 35 -17.52 -9.94 -9.87
CA PHE A 35 -16.24 -10.24 -10.52
C PHE A 35 -15.06 -10.28 -9.53
N GLY A 36 -15.33 -10.26 -8.21
CA GLY A 36 -14.33 -10.54 -7.17
C GLY A 36 -13.50 -9.35 -6.69
N SER A 37 -13.93 -8.11 -6.95
CA SER A 37 -13.26 -6.92 -6.43
C SER A 37 -13.84 -6.51 -5.08
N TYR A 38 -12.96 -6.15 -4.15
CA TYR A 38 -13.33 -5.65 -2.84
C TYR A 38 -13.59 -4.14 -2.93
N VAL A 39 -14.66 -3.69 -2.27
CA VAL A 39 -14.94 -2.28 -2.03
C VAL A 39 -14.64 -2.02 -0.56
N GLU A 40 -13.68 -1.14 -0.32
CA GLU A 40 -13.29 -0.72 1.02
C GLU A 40 -13.76 0.70 1.27
N ALA A 41 -14.25 0.95 2.49
CA ALA A 41 -14.63 2.28 2.93
C ALA A 41 -13.95 2.63 4.25
N LEU A 42 -13.63 3.91 4.40
CA LEU A 42 -13.15 4.52 5.62
C LEU A 42 -13.82 5.89 5.75
N SER A 43 -14.01 6.35 6.97
CA SER A 43 -14.46 7.70 7.26
C SER A 43 -13.46 8.35 8.20
N GLY A 44 -13.12 9.59 7.91
CA GLY A 44 -12.17 10.36 8.70
C GLY A 44 -12.46 11.84 8.57
N ILE A 45 -11.97 12.61 9.53
CA ILE A 45 -12.03 14.05 9.46
C ILE A 45 -10.88 14.51 8.56
N ILE A 46 -11.21 15.22 7.49
CA ILE A 46 -10.23 16.00 6.75
C ILE A 46 -10.52 17.47 7.06
N GLU A 47 -9.75 18.07 7.96
CA GLU A 47 -9.86 19.49 8.31
C GLU A 47 -9.26 20.39 7.22
N SER A 48 -9.75 20.26 5.98
CA SER A 48 -9.32 21.09 4.88
C SER A 48 -10.50 21.83 4.28
N ARG A 49 -10.57 23.14 4.58
CA ARG A 49 -11.51 24.08 3.94
C ARG A 49 -11.41 24.02 2.40
N ARG A 50 -10.24 23.65 1.90
CA ARG A 50 -9.93 23.51 0.47
C ARG A 50 -10.49 22.24 -0.17
N LEU A 51 -10.73 21.16 0.57
CA LEU A 51 -11.40 19.97 0.03
C LEU A 51 -12.82 20.29 -0.42
N VAL A 52 -13.51 21.15 0.33
CA VAL A 52 -14.81 21.68 -0.07
C VAL A 52 -14.68 22.55 -1.32
N GLU A 53 -13.66 23.42 -1.41
CA GLU A 53 -13.44 24.29 -2.59
C GLU A 53 -13.11 23.50 -3.87
N VAL A 54 -12.28 22.45 -3.76
CA VAL A 54 -11.95 21.54 -4.88
C VAL A 54 -13.17 20.72 -5.29
N CYS A 55 -13.92 20.16 -4.34
CA CYS A 55 -15.15 19.42 -4.63
C CYS A 55 -16.31 20.31 -5.13
N THR A 56 -16.27 21.62 -4.86
CA THR A 56 -17.30 22.59 -5.31
C THR A 56 -16.89 23.37 -6.56
N GLY A 57 -15.70 23.12 -7.12
CA GLY A 57 -15.25 23.68 -8.39
C GLY A 57 -14.78 25.13 -8.32
N ASN A 58 -14.25 25.59 -7.18
CA ASN A 58 -13.74 26.96 -7.05
C ASN A 58 -12.28 27.03 -7.54
N GLU A 59 -12.04 27.66 -8.69
CA GLU A 59 -10.83 27.54 -9.53
C GLU A 59 -9.53 28.19 -8.98
N ASN A 60 -9.54 28.75 -7.76
CA ASN A 60 -8.38 29.45 -7.17
C ASN A 60 -7.65 28.63 -6.09
N SER A 61 -7.77 27.29 -6.10
CA SER A 61 -7.04 26.43 -5.18
C SER A 61 -5.64 26.12 -5.70
N ASP A 62 -4.60 26.51 -4.96
CA ASP A 62 -3.23 26.03 -5.18
C ASP A 62 -3.17 24.52 -4.93
N THR A 63 -3.10 23.74 -6.02
CA THR A 63 -3.04 22.27 -5.98
C THR A 63 -1.84 21.76 -5.18
N GLU A 64 -0.71 22.46 -5.18
CA GLU A 64 0.46 22.06 -4.41
C GLU A 64 0.15 22.10 -2.91
N GLN A 65 -0.42 23.21 -2.45
CA GLN A 65 -0.78 23.37 -1.06
C GLN A 65 -1.96 22.46 -0.66
N PHE A 66 -2.92 22.24 -1.55
CA PHE A 66 -3.96 21.23 -1.34
C PHE A 66 -3.35 19.86 -1.05
N CYS A 67 -2.43 19.39 -1.91
CA CYS A 67 -1.73 18.13 -1.68
C CYS A 67 -0.99 18.11 -0.35
N LYS A 68 -0.31 19.19 0.05
CA LYS A 68 0.38 19.27 1.36
C LYS A 68 -0.60 19.19 2.53
N ASP A 69 -1.75 19.84 2.43
CA ASP A 69 -2.75 19.91 3.50
C ASP A 69 -3.52 18.59 3.65
N THR A 70 -3.66 17.81 2.56
CA THR A 70 -4.50 16.60 2.54
C THR A 70 -3.70 15.30 2.38
N VAL A 71 -2.38 15.36 2.15
CA VAL A 71 -1.57 14.15 1.97
C VAL A 71 -1.69 13.27 3.21
N MET A 72 -2.05 12.01 2.97
CA MET A 72 -2.08 10.97 3.98
C MET A 72 -1.44 9.72 3.44
N SER A 73 -1.06 8.83 4.36
CA SER A 73 -0.61 7.51 3.97
C SER A 73 -1.73 6.69 3.38
N ILE A 74 -1.38 5.84 2.41
CA ILE A 74 -2.20 4.69 1.99
C ILE A 74 -1.69 3.38 2.60
N TRP A 75 -0.89 3.46 3.68
CA TRP A 75 -0.35 2.34 4.46
C TRP A 75 0.60 1.39 3.71
N HIS A 76 1.11 1.78 2.54
CA HIS A 76 2.05 0.98 1.73
C HIS A 76 3.51 1.43 1.85
N TYR A 77 3.95 1.74 3.07
CA TYR A 77 5.35 2.04 3.34
C TYR A 77 6.23 0.82 3.08
N HIS A 78 7.43 1.04 2.55
CA HIS A 78 8.38 -0.01 2.22
C HIS A 78 9.82 0.53 2.27
N GLY A 79 10.79 -0.36 2.10
CA GLY A 79 12.21 -0.01 2.17
C GLY A 79 12.83 -0.09 3.58
N GLY A 80 14.10 0.30 3.70
CA GLY A 80 14.87 0.24 4.95
C GLY A 80 15.81 -0.97 5.07
N CYS A 81 15.51 -2.09 4.39
CA CYS A 81 16.35 -3.29 4.33
C CYS A 81 16.70 -3.65 2.88
N HIS A 82 17.11 -2.65 2.10
CA HIS A 82 17.27 -2.80 0.65
C HIS A 82 18.28 -3.88 0.24
N VAL A 83 17.97 -4.58 -0.84
CA VAL A 83 18.90 -5.49 -1.54
C VAL A 83 20.16 -4.71 -1.95
N ASN A 84 21.32 -5.35 -1.80
CA ASN A 84 22.67 -4.79 -1.99
C ASN A 84 23.10 -3.68 -1.00
N LYS A 85 22.25 -3.33 -0.03
CA LYS A 85 22.63 -2.41 1.06
C LYS A 85 22.61 -3.10 2.43
N VAL A 86 21.60 -3.93 2.70
CA VAL A 86 21.41 -4.64 3.97
C VAL A 86 21.34 -6.16 3.77
N VAL A 87 20.71 -6.61 2.69
CA VAL A 87 20.63 -8.02 2.29
C VAL A 87 21.23 -8.27 0.91
N ASP A 88 21.66 -9.50 0.61
CA ASP A 88 22.05 -9.93 -0.73
C ASP A 88 20.83 -10.30 -1.61
N HIS A 89 21.10 -10.80 -2.83
CA HIS A 89 20.05 -11.18 -3.78
C HIS A 89 19.31 -12.48 -3.39
N ASP A 90 19.82 -13.23 -2.42
CA ASP A 90 19.15 -14.36 -1.78
C ASP A 90 18.52 -13.97 -0.44
N TYR A 91 18.35 -12.66 -0.22
CA TYR A 91 17.74 -12.03 0.95
C TYR A 91 18.47 -12.32 2.26
N LYS A 92 19.74 -12.77 2.20
CA LYS A 92 20.57 -13.00 3.39
C LYS A 92 21.13 -11.69 3.90
N VAL A 93 21.09 -11.51 5.22
CA VAL A 93 21.65 -10.31 5.85
C VAL A 93 23.17 -10.30 5.68
N LEU A 94 23.69 -9.20 5.16
CA LEU A 94 25.13 -9.09 4.87
C LEU A 94 25.94 -9.27 6.16
N ARG A 95 26.96 -10.13 6.10
CA ARG A 95 27.90 -10.42 7.21
C ARG A 95 27.25 -11.09 8.43
N VAL A 96 26.04 -11.62 8.29
CA VAL A 96 25.36 -12.37 9.35
C VAL A 96 24.98 -13.75 8.81
N ASP A 97 25.42 -14.79 9.51
CA ASP A 97 25.07 -16.15 9.16
C ASP A 97 23.63 -16.49 9.60
N ALA A 98 22.99 -17.37 8.84
CA ALA A 98 21.67 -17.94 9.14
C ALA A 98 20.52 -16.92 9.35
N LEU A 99 20.64 -15.68 8.83
CA LEU A 99 19.59 -14.66 8.91
C LEU A 99 19.18 -14.16 7.51
N ARG A 100 17.87 -14.07 7.27
CA ARG A 100 17.27 -13.49 6.06
C ARG A 100 16.14 -12.53 6.44
N VAL A 101 15.85 -11.53 5.59
CA VAL A 101 14.69 -10.63 5.73
C VAL A 101 13.81 -10.77 4.49
N ILE A 102 12.52 -11.09 4.67
CA ILE A 102 11.57 -11.36 3.59
C ILE A 102 10.25 -10.63 3.86
N ASP A 103 10.24 -9.32 3.61
CA ASP A 103 9.08 -8.46 3.71
C ASP A 103 9.24 -7.22 2.81
N GLY A 104 8.28 -6.29 2.86
CA GLY A 104 8.31 -5.06 2.07
C GLY A 104 9.50 -4.13 2.35
N SER A 105 10.25 -4.30 3.45
CA SER A 105 11.44 -3.49 3.71
C SER A 105 12.56 -3.71 2.69
N THR A 106 12.50 -4.81 1.95
CA THR A 106 13.49 -5.20 0.93
C THR A 106 13.23 -4.61 -0.45
N PHE A 107 12.05 -4.02 -0.66
CA PHE A 107 11.71 -3.34 -1.91
C PHE A 107 12.61 -2.12 -2.14
N SER A 108 12.90 -1.84 -3.42
CA SER A 108 13.73 -0.72 -3.85
C SER A 108 12.91 0.58 -3.89
N PHE A 109 13.30 1.56 -4.71
CA PHE A 109 12.70 2.90 -4.74
C PHE A 109 11.21 2.93 -5.13
N ASP A 110 10.76 1.98 -5.95
CA ASP A 110 9.38 1.93 -6.42
C ASP A 110 8.59 0.84 -5.67
N SER A 111 7.35 1.17 -5.29
CA SER A 111 6.39 0.16 -4.85
C SER A 111 6.09 -0.80 -6.01
N PRO A 112 6.04 -2.13 -5.78
CA PRO A 112 5.80 -3.10 -6.85
C PRO A 112 4.35 -3.07 -7.39
N GLY A 113 3.47 -2.26 -6.79
CA GLY A 113 2.10 -2.04 -7.23
C GLY A 113 1.39 -1.00 -6.36
N THR A 114 0.14 -0.67 -6.71
CA THR A 114 -0.67 0.28 -5.93
C THR A 114 -0.99 -0.26 -4.54
N ASN A 115 -1.28 -1.56 -4.41
CA ASN A 115 -1.47 -2.27 -3.14
C ASN A 115 -0.60 -3.54 -3.13
N PRO A 116 0.63 -3.49 -2.57
CA PRO A 116 1.64 -4.54 -2.75
C PRO A 116 1.40 -5.80 -1.89
N GLN A 117 0.20 -5.99 -1.32
CA GLN A 117 -0.10 -7.10 -0.42
C GLN A 117 0.13 -8.46 -1.07
N ALA A 118 -0.41 -8.69 -2.27
CA ALA A 118 -0.26 -9.96 -2.95
C ALA A 118 1.20 -10.19 -3.32
N THR A 119 1.90 -9.15 -3.75
CA THR A 119 3.34 -9.18 -3.99
C THR A 119 4.14 -9.62 -2.75
N VAL A 120 3.89 -9.02 -1.57
CA VAL A 120 4.58 -9.42 -0.32
C VAL A 120 4.28 -10.87 0.06
N MET A 121 3.02 -11.31 -0.06
CA MET A 121 2.65 -12.71 0.19
C MET A 121 3.35 -13.69 -0.76
N MET A 122 3.43 -13.33 -2.05
CA MET A 122 4.14 -14.14 -3.05
C MET A 122 5.63 -14.23 -2.76
N LEU A 123 6.27 -13.12 -2.40
CA LEU A 123 7.69 -13.08 -2.02
C LEU A 123 7.99 -14.05 -0.88
N GLY A 124 7.17 -14.02 0.18
CA GLY A 124 7.29 -14.92 1.32
C GLY A 124 7.26 -16.39 0.91
N ARG A 125 6.28 -16.79 0.08
CA ARG A 125 6.17 -18.17 -0.40
C ARG A 125 7.31 -18.55 -1.35
N TYR A 126 7.72 -17.64 -2.24
CA TYR A 126 8.78 -17.88 -3.20
C TYR A 126 10.12 -18.18 -2.50
N ILE A 127 10.52 -17.32 -1.57
CA ILE A 127 11.76 -17.52 -0.81
C ILE A 127 11.64 -18.74 0.10
N GLY A 128 10.50 -18.96 0.77
CA GLY A 128 10.27 -20.16 1.57
C GLY A 128 10.46 -21.46 0.79
N GLN A 129 9.99 -21.53 -0.46
CA GLN A 129 10.22 -22.70 -1.31
C GLN A 129 11.69 -22.87 -1.70
N ARG A 130 12.41 -21.79 -2.00
CA ARG A 130 13.84 -21.86 -2.29
C ARG A 130 14.65 -22.37 -1.10
N ILE A 131 14.32 -21.90 0.12
CA ILE A 131 14.97 -22.38 1.35
C ILE A 131 14.79 -23.90 1.51
N LEU A 132 13.63 -24.45 1.18
CA LEU A 132 13.37 -25.88 1.25
C LEU A 132 14.13 -26.69 0.19
N GLN A 133 14.39 -26.10 -0.99
CA GLN A 133 15.15 -26.73 -2.07
C GLN A 133 16.66 -26.71 -1.84
N GLU A 134 17.15 -25.76 -1.04
CA GLU A 134 18.57 -25.64 -0.65
C GLU A 134 18.95 -26.56 0.52
N ARG A 135 17.99 -27.28 1.12
CA ARG A 135 18.19 -28.28 2.17
C ARG A 135 18.48 -29.66 1.60
#